data_AF-A0A8D3AJB1-F1
#
_entry.id   AF-A0A8D3AJB1-F1
#
_cell.length_a   1.000
_cell.length_b   1.000
_cell.length_c   1.000
_cell.angle_alpha   90.00
_cell.angle_beta   90.00
_cell.angle_gamma   90.00
#
_symmetry.space_group_name_H-M   'P 1'
#
loop_
_entity.id
_entity.type
_entity.pdbx_description
1 polymer ?
#
loop_
_entity_poly.entity_id
_entity_poly.type
_entity_poly.pdbx_seq_one_letter_code
_entity_poly.pdbx_strand_id
1 'polypeptide(L)'
;MFYRIFNINSRGRSRRGGHSRPSIQPVTSRHVTSKTAEGDDIQRKLTRRWFLSNQCVWNFPFPQRKTAAKGRGVKMMNSELPSERVARASLQRRRNTEAERRGRIFNDKVRTIGLDLEGLDTQVKQRKRLEEAEEEKQKACDAEMLHNSKVACILHNREVKKRRATETAIANFRHQYQQPCSQRDFDLNDPDRFKKTSVEDAQMMPPGLVGEDPESKNRLLRQREQLREWLVEQQGEQAADRRQRMLEEQRAERIRAEMDDLAQHLQSLEMERRRTEAVATKEFNLAKIEEKRRREQECNAHNGADATNQQLTGGYVKPTLGLVGPPGLCPSCDRRDPPEDLQQVIQFQKYQIEEKKRIEFEKKREEERHDRVLVDSARAALLLERQQAKLNRQLRRQLDSTNVGLAEAHKRQESASERGRIDDSFFSNFNTCSR
;
A
#
# COMPACT_ATOMS: atom_id res chain seq x y z
N MET A 1 5.03 52.33 -22.37
CA MET A 1 4.84 52.47 -23.83
C MET A 1 4.40 51.13 -24.41
N PHE A 2 3.23 51.15 -25.07
CA PHE A 2 2.76 50.37 -26.22
C PHE A 2 3.69 49.28 -26.82
N TYR A 3 3.26 48.14 -27.39
CA TYR A 3 1.99 47.40 -27.61
C TYR A 3 2.39 46.13 -28.41
N ARG A 4 1.52 45.10 -28.40
CA ARG A 4 1.26 44.02 -29.40
C ARG A 4 1.08 42.70 -28.63
N ILE A 5 -0.12 42.20 -28.32
CA ILE A 5 -1.29 41.87 -29.16
C ILE A 5 -0.91 41.09 -30.42
N PHE A 6 -1.14 39.79 -30.38
CA PHE A 6 -1.85 39.08 -31.45
C PHE A 6 -2.73 37.98 -30.85
N ASN A 7 -4.02 38.08 -31.14
CA ASN A 7 -5.06 37.12 -30.84
C ASN A 7 -5.77 36.88 -32.17
N ILE A 8 -5.77 35.65 -32.71
CA ILE A 8 -6.68 35.25 -33.80
C ILE A 8 -7.23 33.85 -33.54
N ASN A 9 -8.54 33.88 -33.29
CA ASN A 9 -9.59 32.89 -33.37
C ASN A 9 -9.49 31.74 -34.39
N SER A 10 -10.03 30.61 -33.92
CA SER A 10 -11.02 29.73 -34.56
C SER A 10 -10.63 28.98 -35.85
N ARG A 11 -10.74 27.65 -35.80
CA ARG A 11 -11.75 26.85 -36.54
C ARG A 11 -11.46 25.35 -36.42
N GLY A 12 -12.45 24.61 -35.95
CA GLY A 12 -12.47 23.15 -36.03
C GLY A 12 -12.77 22.64 -37.44
N ARG A 13 -12.19 21.48 -37.77
CA ARG A 13 -12.59 20.44 -38.74
C ARG A 13 -11.53 19.32 -38.60
N SER A 14 -11.85 18.16 -38.02
CA SER A 14 -12.56 17.00 -38.59
C SER A 14 -11.67 16.08 -39.47
N ARG A 15 -11.74 14.77 -39.14
CA ARG A 15 -11.36 13.54 -39.90
C ARG A 15 -9.87 13.14 -39.88
N ARG A 16 -9.44 11.88 -39.64
CA ARG A 16 -10.04 10.52 -39.72
C ARG A 16 -9.29 9.55 -38.78
N GLY A 17 -10.00 8.56 -38.27
CA GLY A 17 -9.52 7.38 -37.55
C GLY A 17 -10.72 6.85 -36.75
N GLY A 18 -11.47 5.82 -37.15
CA GLY A 18 -11.02 4.55 -37.70
C GLY A 18 -11.22 3.46 -36.65
N HIS A 19 -12.41 3.37 -36.04
CA HIS A 19 -12.79 2.23 -35.20
C HIS A 19 -14.27 1.87 -35.37
N SER A 20 -14.47 0.66 -35.86
CA SER A 20 -15.71 -0.03 -36.14
C SER A 20 -16.42 -0.37 -34.82
N ARG A 21 -17.68 0.05 -34.67
CA ARG A 21 -18.61 -0.48 -33.65
C ARG A 21 -19.33 -1.70 -34.20
N PRO A 22 -19.59 -2.75 -33.41
CA PRO A 22 -20.59 -3.75 -33.75
C PRO A 22 -22.00 -3.25 -33.37
N SER A 23 -22.91 -3.40 -34.34
CA SER A 23 -24.33 -3.12 -34.26
C SER A 23 -25.06 -4.27 -33.55
N ILE A 24 -25.79 -3.94 -32.49
CA ILE A 24 -26.78 -4.82 -31.85
C ILE A 24 -28.13 -4.55 -32.52
N GLN A 25 -28.70 -5.55 -33.18
CA GLN A 25 -30.14 -5.63 -33.52
C GLN A 25 -30.59 -7.11 -33.62
N PRO A 26 -31.90 -7.38 -33.49
CA PRO A 26 -32.42 -8.53 -32.76
C PRO A 26 -32.72 -9.75 -33.65
N VAL A 27 -32.58 -10.93 -33.05
CA VAL A 27 -32.91 -12.22 -33.69
C VAL A 27 -34.42 -12.40 -33.70
N THR A 28 -35.02 -12.35 -34.89
CA THR A 28 -36.37 -12.85 -35.16
C THR A 28 -36.27 -14.27 -35.71
N SER A 29 -37.09 -15.15 -35.14
CA SER A 29 -37.25 -16.54 -35.52
C SER A 29 -37.97 -16.66 -36.87
N ARG A 30 -37.34 -17.31 -37.85
CA ARG A 30 -38.03 -17.88 -39.02
C ARG A 30 -37.49 -19.27 -39.33
N HIS A 31 -38.43 -20.20 -39.37
CA HIS A 31 -38.31 -21.56 -39.87
C HIS A 31 -37.95 -21.55 -41.36
N VAL A 32 -36.95 -22.33 -41.76
CA VAL A 32 -36.94 -23.02 -43.07
C VAL A 32 -36.33 -24.40 -42.89
N THR A 33 -37.04 -25.36 -43.44
CA THR A 33 -36.79 -26.79 -43.55
C THR A 33 -35.56 -27.13 -44.37
N SER A 34 -34.79 -28.13 -43.95
CA SER A 34 -33.99 -28.96 -44.85
C SER A 34 -34.05 -30.42 -44.43
N LYS A 35 -34.50 -31.24 -45.37
CA LYS A 35 -34.60 -32.70 -45.31
C LYS A 35 -33.22 -33.36 -45.29
N THR A 36 -33.08 -34.41 -44.49
CA THR A 36 -32.32 -35.66 -44.71
C THR A 36 -32.92 -36.65 -43.69
N ALA A 37 -33.84 -37.54 -44.05
CA ALA A 37 -33.62 -38.82 -44.72
C ALA A 37 -32.54 -39.68 -44.04
N GLU A 38 -32.94 -40.50 -43.06
CA GLU A 38 -32.68 -41.94 -42.96
C GLU A 38 -32.95 -42.45 -41.52
N GLY A 39 -33.72 -43.54 -41.41
CA GLY A 39 -33.66 -44.43 -40.23
C GLY A 39 -34.90 -44.54 -39.33
N ASP A 40 -36.12 -44.58 -39.86
CA ASP A 40 -37.27 -45.11 -39.12
C ASP A 40 -37.43 -46.60 -39.44
N ASP A 41 -36.97 -47.45 -38.53
CA ASP A 41 -37.25 -48.87 -38.56
C ASP A 41 -37.76 -49.34 -37.19
N ILE A 42 -38.86 -50.09 -37.25
CA ILE A 42 -39.46 -50.90 -36.18
C ILE A 42 -40.17 -50.11 -35.05
N GLN A 43 -41.48 -49.89 -35.22
CA GLN A 43 -42.54 -50.26 -34.25
C GLN A 43 -43.91 -49.74 -34.72
N ARG A 44 -44.71 -50.64 -35.31
CA ARG A 44 -46.18 -50.81 -35.12
C ARG A 44 -46.79 -51.59 -36.29
N LYS A 45 -46.82 -52.91 -36.15
CA LYS A 45 -47.76 -53.80 -36.85
C LYS A 45 -48.39 -54.73 -35.82
N LEU A 46 -49.67 -55.01 -36.04
CA LEU A 46 -50.51 -56.05 -35.43
C LEU A 46 -51.37 -55.67 -34.21
N THR A 47 -52.23 -54.67 -34.40
CA THR A 47 -53.61 -54.73 -33.91
C THR A 47 -54.55 -54.42 -35.07
N ARG A 48 -55.16 -55.46 -35.64
CA ARG A 48 -56.46 -55.49 -36.34
C ARG A 48 -56.56 -56.81 -37.11
N ARG A 49 -57.21 -57.80 -36.48
CA ARG A 49 -57.87 -58.88 -37.22
C ARG A 49 -59.14 -59.28 -36.49
N TRP A 50 -60.12 -58.38 -36.52
CA TRP A 50 -61.53 -58.71 -36.33
C TRP A 50 -62.32 -57.84 -37.30
N PHE A 51 -63.27 -58.47 -37.98
CA PHE A 51 -64.23 -57.99 -38.98
C PHE A 51 -63.99 -58.32 -40.47
N LEU A 52 -64.94 -59.15 -40.94
CA LEU A 52 -65.49 -59.34 -42.28
C LEU A 52 -64.69 -60.21 -43.25
N SER A 53 -65.11 -61.48 -43.33
CA SER A 53 -65.81 -62.02 -44.49
C SER A 53 -65.79 -63.55 -44.43
N ASN A 54 -66.95 -64.18 -44.26
CA ASN A 54 -67.44 -65.13 -45.26
C ASN A 54 -68.79 -65.69 -44.82
N GLN A 55 -69.79 -65.39 -45.65
CA GLN A 55 -70.99 -66.17 -45.84
C GLN A 55 -70.64 -67.66 -45.88
N CYS A 56 -71.28 -68.46 -45.03
CA CYS A 56 -71.45 -69.90 -45.25
C CYS A 56 -72.56 -70.42 -44.32
N VAL A 57 -73.77 -70.43 -44.86
CA VAL A 57 -74.79 -71.49 -44.76
C VAL A 57 -75.07 -72.09 -43.37
N TRP A 58 -76.15 -71.61 -42.76
CA TRP A 58 -76.92 -72.37 -41.77
C TRP A 58 -77.63 -73.53 -42.47
N ASN A 59 -77.02 -74.71 -42.51
CA ASN A 59 -77.71 -75.97 -42.86
C ASN A 59 -78.35 -76.56 -41.60
N PHE A 60 -79.61 -76.21 -41.37
CA PHE A 60 -80.51 -77.00 -40.54
C PHE A 60 -80.84 -78.32 -41.25
N PRO A 61 -80.59 -79.50 -40.68
CA PRO A 61 -81.18 -80.74 -41.20
C PRO A 61 -82.67 -80.75 -40.84
N PHE A 62 -83.49 -80.44 -41.83
CA PHE A 62 -84.91 -80.79 -41.87
C PHE A 62 -85.07 -82.31 -41.62
N PRO A 63 -85.89 -82.75 -40.66
CA PRO A 63 -86.25 -84.16 -40.58
C PRO A 63 -87.21 -84.49 -41.73
N GLN A 64 -86.80 -85.46 -42.55
CA GLN A 64 -87.60 -86.01 -43.64
C GLN A 64 -88.92 -86.59 -43.11
N ARG A 65 -90.05 -86.02 -43.56
CA ARG A 65 -91.36 -86.66 -43.46
C ARG A 65 -91.41 -87.81 -44.46
N LYS A 66 -91.28 -89.04 -43.97
CA LYS A 66 -91.68 -90.24 -44.71
C LYS A 66 -93.21 -90.30 -44.76
N THR A 67 -93.74 -90.40 -45.96
CA THR A 67 -95.13 -90.75 -46.23
C THR A 67 -95.38 -92.20 -45.84
N ALA A 68 -96.38 -92.43 -44.99
CA ALA A 68 -96.94 -93.76 -44.77
C ALA A 68 -98.46 -93.62 -44.70
N ALA A 69 -99.11 -94.14 -45.73
CA ALA A 69 -100.55 -94.32 -45.78
C ALA A 69 -100.99 -95.28 -44.66
N LYS A 70 -102.10 -94.96 -43.98
CA LYS A 70 -103.09 -95.98 -43.62
C LYS A 70 -104.43 -95.37 -43.29
N GLY A 71 -105.46 -96.01 -43.85
CA GLY A 71 -106.85 -95.66 -43.71
C GLY A 71 -107.38 -95.73 -42.29
N ARG A 72 -108.59 -95.20 -42.18
CA ARG A 72 -109.41 -95.10 -40.98
C ARG A 72 -109.60 -96.48 -40.34
N GLY A 73 -109.33 -96.55 -39.04
CA GLY A 73 -109.78 -97.61 -38.15
C GLY A 73 -109.95 -97.00 -36.76
N VAL A 74 -111.20 -96.80 -36.36
CA VAL A 74 -111.57 -96.33 -35.02
C VAL A 74 -111.05 -97.34 -33.99
N LYS A 75 -110.17 -96.91 -33.08
CA LYS A 75 -109.88 -97.60 -31.82
C LYS A 75 -109.80 -96.56 -30.70
N MET A 76 -110.58 -96.81 -29.66
CA MET A 76 -110.86 -95.92 -28.55
C MET A 76 -109.59 -95.44 -27.85
N MET A 77 -109.46 -94.13 -27.71
CA MET A 77 -108.50 -93.49 -26.81
C MET A 77 -109.07 -93.52 -25.39
N ASN A 78 -108.44 -94.28 -24.50
CA ASN A 78 -108.51 -93.97 -23.07
C ASN A 78 -107.76 -92.65 -22.87
N SER A 79 -108.49 -91.59 -22.55
CA SER A 79 -107.95 -90.25 -22.33
C SER A 79 -107.20 -90.19 -21.00
N GLU A 80 -105.91 -90.48 -21.02
CA GLU A 80 -105.01 -90.23 -19.88
C GLU A 80 -104.72 -88.73 -19.77
N LEU A 81 -104.94 -88.18 -18.57
CA LEU A 81 -104.73 -86.76 -18.28
C LEU A 81 -103.24 -86.39 -18.47
N PRO A 82 -102.88 -85.17 -18.90
CA PRO A 82 -101.47 -84.74 -19.02
C PRO A 82 -100.66 -84.92 -17.72
N SER A 83 -101.32 -84.75 -16.57
CA SER A 83 -100.76 -85.04 -15.24
C SER A 83 -100.36 -86.51 -15.08
N GLU A 84 -101.16 -87.44 -15.60
CA GLU A 84 -100.90 -88.88 -15.56
C GLU A 84 -99.76 -89.29 -16.51
N ARG A 85 -99.58 -88.60 -17.64
CA ARG A 85 -98.43 -88.83 -18.53
C ARG A 85 -97.12 -88.38 -17.92
N VAL A 86 -97.09 -87.21 -17.27
CA VAL A 86 -95.92 -86.73 -16.53
C VAL A 86 -95.65 -87.64 -15.33
N ALA A 87 -96.69 -88.08 -14.61
CA ALA A 87 -96.58 -89.03 -13.51
C ALA A 87 -96.03 -90.38 -14.00
N ARG A 88 -96.51 -90.89 -15.13
CA ARG A 88 -96.01 -92.14 -15.73
C ARG A 88 -94.58 -92.00 -16.23
N ALA A 89 -94.21 -90.90 -16.87
CA ALA A 89 -92.83 -90.65 -17.31
C ALA A 89 -91.88 -90.51 -16.12
N SER A 90 -92.31 -89.85 -15.04
CA SER A 90 -91.57 -89.76 -13.77
C SER A 90 -91.41 -91.14 -13.12
N LEU A 91 -92.48 -91.95 -13.07
CA LEU A 91 -92.44 -93.33 -12.60
C LEU A 91 -91.54 -94.22 -13.47
N GLN A 92 -91.56 -94.04 -14.79
CA GLN A 92 -90.71 -94.78 -15.72
C GLN A 92 -89.24 -94.40 -15.53
N ARG A 93 -88.92 -93.10 -15.40
CA ARG A 93 -87.57 -92.63 -15.07
C ARG A 93 -87.12 -93.21 -13.73
N ARG A 94 -87.97 -93.16 -12.69
CA ARG A 94 -87.68 -93.78 -11.39
C ARG A 94 -87.42 -95.28 -11.51
N ARG A 95 -88.25 -96.02 -12.25
CA ARG A 95 -88.06 -97.46 -12.50
C ARG A 95 -86.76 -97.73 -13.23
N ASN A 96 -86.41 -96.92 -14.24
CA ASN A 96 -85.17 -97.07 -15.00
C ASN A 96 -83.94 -96.75 -14.12
N THR A 97 -83.97 -95.64 -13.37
CA THR A 97 -82.90 -95.28 -12.42
C THR A 97 -82.74 -96.33 -11.32
N GLU A 98 -83.86 -96.90 -10.83
CA GLU A 98 -83.83 -97.97 -9.83
C GLU A 98 -83.31 -99.29 -10.43
N ALA A 99 -83.58 -99.58 -11.71
CA ALA A 99 -83.01 -100.71 -12.43
C ALA A 99 -81.49 -100.55 -12.65
N GLU A 100 -81.04 -99.36 -13.08
CA GLU A 100 -79.62 -99.01 -13.19
C GLU A 100 -78.90 -99.03 -11.83
N ARG A 101 -79.59 -98.63 -10.76
CA ARG A 101 -79.07 -98.69 -9.38
C ARG A 101 -78.96 -100.13 -8.91
N ARG A 102 -79.99 -100.96 -9.10
CA ARG A 102 -79.94 -102.39 -8.79
C ARG A 102 -78.81 -103.08 -9.55
N GLY A 103 -78.64 -102.80 -10.84
CA GLY A 103 -77.54 -103.31 -11.64
C GLY A 103 -76.15 -102.98 -11.06
N ARG A 104 -75.99 -101.80 -10.44
CA ARG A 104 -74.75 -101.40 -9.73
C ARG A 104 -74.59 -102.08 -8.37
N ILE A 105 -75.67 -102.22 -7.60
CA ILE A 105 -75.64 -102.80 -6.24
C ILE A 105 -75.38 -104.30 -6.26
N PHE A 106 -75.96 -105.02 -7.21
CA PHE A 106 -75.86 -106.49 -7.29
C PHE A 106 -74.61 -106.99 -8.05
N ASN A 107 -73.86 -106.10 -8.69
CA ASN A 107 -72.59 -106.44 -9.32
C ASN A 107 -71.42 -106.20 -8.34
N ASP A 108 -70.92 -107.27 -7.74
CA ASP A 108 -69.89 -107.20 -6.69
C ASP A 108 -68.62 -106.44 -7.11
N LYS A 109 -68.22 -106.51 -8.39
CA LYS A 109 -67.03 -105.81 -8.91
C LYS A 109 -67.25 -104.29 -8.99
N VAL A 110 -68.41 -103.86 -9.48
CA VAL A 110 -68.78 -102.44 -9.55
C VAL A 110 -68.99 -101.86 -8.15
N ARG A 111 -69.54 -102.65 -7.22
CA ARG A 111 -69.73 -102.25 -5.82
C ARG A 111 -68.41 -102.07 -5.05
N THR A 112 -67.42 -102.92 -5.30
CA THR A 112 -66.16 -102.93 -4.54
C THR A 112 -65.12 -101.97 -5.10
N ILE A 113 -65.03 -101.82 -6.43
CA ILE A 113 -63.97 -101.01 -7.08
C ILE A 113 -64.53 -99.87 -7.94
N GLY A 114 -65.67 -100.09 -8.62
CA GLY A 114 -66.36 -99.16 -9.54
C GLY A 114 -65.67 -97.83 -9.83
N LEU A 115 -64.73 -97.81 -10.78
CA LEU A 115 -64.04 -96.60 -11.23
C LEU A 115 -64.61 -96.12 -12.57
N ASP A 116 -64.92 -94.83 -12.65
CA ASP A 116 -65.24 -94.17 -13.91
C ASP A 116 -63.94 -93.77 -14.63
N LEU A 117 -63.42 -94.70 -15.44
CA LEU A 117 -62.15 -94.50 -16.17
C LEU A 117 -62.24 -93.34 -17.16
N GLU A 118 -63.38 -93.16 -17.82
CA GLU A 118 -63.58 -92.07 -18.79
C GLU A 118 -63.65 -90.70 -18.07
N GLY A 119 -64.33 -90.64 -16.92
CA GLY A 119 -64.35 -89.47 -16.05
C GLY A 119 -62.97 -89.10 -15.49
N LEU A 120 -62.18 -90.10 -15.07
CA LEU A 120 -60.80 -89.86 -14.59
C LEU A 120 -59.87 -89.44 -15.73
N ASP A 121 -59.97 -90.05 -16.91
CA ASP A 121 -59.17 -89.66 -18.07
C ASP A 121 -59.48 -88.24 -18.53
N THR A 122 -60.74 -87.83 -18.49
CA THR A 122 -61.14 -86.44 -18.80
C THR A 122 -60.60 -85.46 -17.75
N GLN A 123 -60.63 -85.79 -16.46
CA GLN A 123 -60.03 -84.98 -15.40
C GLN A 123 -58.50 -84.86 -15.54
N VAL A 124 -57.81 -85.95 -15.86
CA VAL A 124 -56.35 -85.94 -16.09
C VAL A 124 -55.99 -85.08 -17.30
N LYS A 125 -56.74 -85.20 -18.41
CA LYS A 125 -56.57 -84.35 -19.60
C LYS A 125 -56.84 -82.88 -19.29
N GLN A 126 -57.87 -82.59 -18.49
CA GLN A 126 -58.15 -81.22 -18.05
C GLN A 126 -57.03 -80.65 -17.19
N ARG A 127 -56.52 -81.42 -16.21
CA ARG A 127 -55.41 -81.00 -15.35
C ARG A 127 -54.14 -80.73 -16.17
N LYS A 128 -53.79 -81.60 -17.12
CA LYS A 128 -52.65 -81.38 -18.03
C LYS A 128 -52.79 -80.10 -18.85
N ARG A 129 -53.98 -79.82 -19.40
CA ARG A 129 -54.24 -78.57 -20.13
C ARG A 129 -54.10 -77.32 -19.25
N LEU A 130 -54.50 -77.42 -17.99
CA LEU A 130 -54.34 -76.31 -17.03
C LEU A 130 -52.86 -76.10 -16.69
N GLU A 131 -52.12 -77.18 -16.45
CA GLU A 131 -50.68 -77.15 -16.19
C GLU A 131 -49.91 -76.56 -17.38
N GLU A 132 -50.19 -77.01 -18.61
CA GLU A 132 -49.61 -76.46 -19.84
C GLU A 132 -49.94 -74.95 -20.00
N ALA A 133 -51.18 -74.55 -19.72
CA ALA A 133 -51.57 -73.14 -19.79
C ALA A 133 -50.92 -72.28 -18.68
N GLU A 134 -50.65 -72.84 -17.50
CA GLU A 134 -49.90 -72.18 -16.43
C GLU A 134 -48.43 -72.05 -16.79
N GLU A 135 -47.81 -73.08 -17.35
CA GLU A 135 -46.45 -73.01 -17.86
C GLU A 135 -46.29 -71.96 -18.97
N GLU A 136 -47.25 -71.89 -19.90
CA GLU A 136 -47.24 -70.87 -20.96
C GLU A 136 -47.33 -69.45 -20.38
N LYS A 137 -48.16 -69.24 -19.36
CA LYS A 137 -48.24 -67.96 -18.64
C LYS A 137 -46.94 -67.63 -17.93
N GLN A 138 -46.33 -68.60 -17.25
CA GLN A 138 -45.03 -68.42 -16.58
C GLN A 138 -43.94 -68.06 -17.60
N LYS A 139 -43.84 -68.79 -18.72
CA LYS A 139 -42.91 -68.51 -19.82
C LYS A 139 -43.13 -67.11 -20.39
N ALA A 140 -44.37 -66.65 -20.53
CA ALA A 140 -44.68 -65.29 -20.96
C ALA A 140 -44.23 -64.23 -19.93
N CYS A 141 -44.52 -64.42 -18.65
CA CYS A 141 -44.07 -63.53 -17.57
C CYS A 141 -42.53 -63.47 -17.49
N ASP A 142 -41.84 -64.60 -17.61
CA ASP A 142 -40.37 -64.66 -17.60
C ASP A 142 -39.78 -63.89 -18.80
N ALA A 143 -40.39 -64.03 -19.98
CA ALA A 143 -39.98 -63.29 -21.17
C ALA A 143 -40.16 -61.76 -21.00
N GLU A 144 -41.27 -61.33 -20.41
CA GLU A 144 -41.52 -59.92 -20.09
C GLU A 144 -40.52 -59.39 -19.05
N MET A 145 -40.21 -60.17 -18.02
CA MET A 145 -39.21 -59.81 -17.01
C MET A 145 -37.82 -59.61 -17.65
N LEU A 146 -37.40 -60.53 -18.52
CA LEU A 146 -36.14 -60.42 -19.25
C LEU A 146 -36.13 -59.19 -20.18
N HIS A 147 -37.26 -58.88 -20.82
CA HIS A 147 -37.39 -57.68 -21.64
C HIS A 147 -37.24 -56.41 -20.78
N ASN A 148 -37.99 -56.33 -19.69
CA ASN A 148 -37.97 -55.18 -18.77
C ASN A 148 -36.58 -54.97 -18.15
N SER A 149 -35.88 -56.04 -17.78
CA SER A 149 -34.49 -55.97 -17.29
C SER A 149 -33.55 -55.37 -18.35
N LYS A 150 -33.64 -55.82 -19.61
CA LYS A 150 -32.84 -55.26 -20.72
C LYS A 150 -33.14 -53.77 -20.93
N VAL A 151 -34.42 -53.39 -20.92
CA VAL A 151 -34.85 -51.99 -21.05
C VAL A 151 -34.29 -51.14 -19.91
N ALA A 152 -34.38 -51.63 -18.66
CA ALA A 152 -33.82 -50.94 -17.49
C ALA A 152 -32.30 -50.73 -17.62
N CYS A 153 -31.54 -51.75 -18.05
CA CYS A 153 -30.10 -51.61 -18.30
C CYS A 153 -29.78 -50.55 -19.36
N ILE A 154 -30.55 -50.50 -20.45
CA ILE A 154 -30.36 -49.49 -21.51
C ILE A 154 -30.64 -48.08 -20.98
N LEU A 155 -31.73 -47.91 -20.22
CA LEU A 155 -32.09 -46.61 -19.62
C LEU A 155 -31.02 -46.15 -18.62
N HIS A 156 -30.58 -47.04 -17.74
CA HIS A 156 -29.50 -46.75 -16.79
C HIS A 156 -28.22 -46.33 -17.50
N ASN A 157 -27.80 -47.06 -18.54
CA ASN A 157 -26.62 -46.70 -19.33
C ASN A 157 -26.75 -45.33 -20.01
N ARG A 158 -27.96 -44.97 -20.47
CA ARG A 158 -28.22 -43.63 -21.04
C ARG A 158 -28.09 -42.54 -19.98
N GLU A 159 -28.61 -42.76 -18.78
CA GLU A 159 -28.48 -41.83 -17.66
C GLU A 159 -27.03 -41.65 -17.22
N VAL A 160 -26.28 -42.74 -17.08
CA VAL A 160 -24.85 -42.70 -16.75
C VAL A 160 -24.07 -41.92 -17.81
N LYS A 161 -24.35 -42.12 -19.10
CA LYS A 161 -23.72 -41.33 -20.18
C LYS A 161 -24.05 -39.85 -20.08
N LYS A 162 -25.32 -39.49 -19.82
CA LYS A 162 -25.73 -38.09 -19.62
C LYS A 162 -25.00 -37.47 -18.43
N ARG A 163 -24.96 -38.19 -17.29
CA ARG A 163 -24.26 -37.76 -16.09
C ARG A 163 -22.77 -37.52 -16.36
N ARG A 164 -22.09 -38.47 -17.00
CA ARG A 164 -20.68 -38.30 -17.40
C ARG A 164 -20.50 -37.10 -18.32
N ALA A 165 -21.37 -36.91 -19.31
CA ALA A 165 -21.29 -35.75 -20.21
C ALA A 165 -21.43 -34.42 -19.44
N THR A 166 -22.35 -34.34 -18.47
CA THR A 166 -22.50 -33.16 -17.62
C THR A 166 -21.28 -32.94 -16.72
N GLU A 167 -20.74 -34.00 -16.12
CA GLU A 167 -19.54 -33.93 -15.27
C GLU A 167 -18.31 -33.48 -16.07
N THR A 168 -18.12 -34.03 -17.27
CA THR A 168 -17.06 -33.60 -18.20
C THR A 168 -17.26 -32.16 -18.63
N ALA A 169 -18.47 -31.72 -18.94
CA ALA A 169 -18.75 -30.33 -19.31
C ALA A 169 -18.44 -29.36 -18.15
N ILE A 170 -18.80 -29.73 -16.91
CA ILE A 170 -18.46 -28.94 -15.72
C ILE A 170 -16.95 -28.90 -15.52
N ALA A 171 -16.25 -30.03 -15.65
CA ALA A 171 -14.79 -30.07 -15.52
C ALA A 171 -14.10 -29.19 -16.57
N ASN A 172 -14.55 -29.26 -17.82
CA ASN A 172 -14.04 -28.42 -18.91
C ASN A 172 -14.29 -26.93 -18.64
N PHE A 173 -15.48 -26.57 -18.16
CA PHE A 173 -15.80 -25.19 -17.80
C PHE A 173 -14.92 -24.67 -16.67
N ARG A 174 -14.71 -25.47 -15.62
CA ARG A 174 -13.80 -25.13 -14.52
C ARG A 174 -12.37 -24.91 -15.03
N HIS A 175 -11.92 -25.79 -15.93
CA HIS A 175 -10.59 -25.69 -16.52
C HIS A 175 -10.43 -24.48 -17.46
N GLN A 176 -11.50 -24.03 -18.14
CA GLN A 176 -11.40 -22.88 -19.03
C GLN A 176 -11.53 -21.53 -18.30
N TYR A 177 -12.40 -21.45 -17.30
CA TYR A 177 -12.83 -20.16 -16.74
C TYR A 177 -12.59 -20.00 -15.24
N GLN A 178 -12.24 -21.07 -14.52
CA GLN A 178 -12.04 -21.03 -13.06
C GLN A 178 -10.61 -21.42 -12.69
N GLN A 179 -9.65 -21.09 -13.54
CA GLN A 179 -8.24 -21.34 -13.25
C GLN A 179 -7.76 -20.42 -12.12
N PRO A 180 -6.88 -20.88 -11.23
CA PRO A 180 -6.31 -20.04 -10.17
C PRO A 180 -5.67 -18.76 -10.73
N CYS A 181 -4.99 -18.87 -11.87
CA CYS A 181 -4.35 -17.74 -12.54
C CYS A 181 -5.33 -16.69 -13.11
N SER A 182 -6.59 -17.06 -13.32
CA SER A 182 -7.64 -16.15 -13.79
C SER A 182 -8.41 -15.44 -12.65
N GLN A 183 -8.05 -15.70 -11.39
CA GLN A 183 -8.66 -15.03 -10.25
C GLN A 183 -8.23 -13.57 -10.16
N ARG A 184 -9.13 -12.72 -9.66
CA ARG A 184 -8.89 -11.28 -9.49
C ARG A 184 -7.66 -10.98 -8.63
N ASP A 185 -7.47 -11.78 -7.57
CA ASP A 185 -6.45 -11.58 -6.56
C ASP A 185 -5.25 -12.54 -6.77
N PHE A 186 -5.11 -13.11 -7.97
CA PHE A 186 -4.00 -14.03 -8.25
C PHE A 186 -2.65 -13.32 -8.19
N ASP A 187 -2.58 -12.04 -8.55
CA ASP A 187 -1.40 -11.19 -8.40
C ASP A 187 -0.91 -11.09 -6.94
N LEU A 188 -1.81 -11.19 -5.97
CA LEU A 188 -1.48 -11.25 -4.53
C LEU A 188 -1.06 -12.66 -4.11
N ASN A 189 -1.68 -13.70 -4.67
CA ASN A 189 -1.49 -15.11 -4.30
C ASN A 189 -0.47 -15.86 -5.19
N ASP A 190 0.19 -15.18 -6.12
CA ASP A 190 1.15 -15.79 -7.04
C ASP A 190 2.39 -16.28 -6.26
N PRO A 191 2.74 -17.58 -6.31
CA PRO A 191 3.92 -18.10 -5.62
C PRO A 191 5.23 -17.47 -6.12
N ASP A 192 5.25 -16.97 -7.37
CA ASP A 192 6.41 -16.31 -7.96
C ASP A 192 6.32 -14.78 -7.94
N ARG A 193 5.39 -14.20 -7.19
CA ARG A 193 5.16 -12.75 -7.09
C ARG A 193 6.46 -11.97 -6.88
N PHE A 194 7.27 -12.38 -5.92
CA PHE A 194 8.53 -11.71 -5.57
C PHE A 194 9.62 -11.82 -6.64
N LYS A 195 9.54 -12.80 -7.54
CA LYS A 195 10.49 -12.96 -8.66
C LYS A 195 10.09 -12.12 -9.87
N LYS A 196 8.79 -11.82 -10.01
CA LYS A 196 8.23 -11.05 -11.13
C LYS A 196 8.23 -9.54 -10.86
N THR A 197 8.22 -9.13 -9.60
CA THR A 197 8.37 -7.70 -9.23
C THR A 197 9.73 -7.19 -9.68
N SER A 198 9.73 -6.20 -10.57
CA SER A 198 10.93 -5.44 -10.92
C SER A 198 11.52 -4.78 -9.68
N VAL A 199 12.85 -4.69 -9.63
CA VAL A 199 13.58 -3.95 -8.57
C VAL A 199 13.16 -2.48 -8.56
N GLU A 200 12.81 -1.90 -9.72
CA GLU A 200 12.35 -0.51 -9.83
C GLU A 200 10.99 -0.29 -9.18
N ASP A 201 10.06 -1.25 -9.31
CA ASP A 201 8.73 -1.17 -8.67
C ASP A 201 8.82 -1.39 -7.15
N ALA A 202 9.78 -2.22 -6.71
CA ALA A 202 10.06 -2.44 -5.29
C ALA A 202 10.76 -1.24 -4.63
N GLN A 203 11.51 -0.45 -5.40
CA GLN A 203 12.20 0.77 -4.96
C GLN A 203 11.36 2.04 -5.11
N MET A 204 10.12 1.93 -5.62
CA MET A 204 9.23 3.08 -5.79
C MET A 204 8.82 3.60 -4.41
N MET A 205 9.57 4.59 -3.92
CA MET A 205 9.34 5.25 -2.64
C MET A 205 7.93 5.86 -2.64
N PRO A 206 7.15 5.69 -1.54
CA PRO A 206 5.83 6.29 -1.42
C PRO A 206 5.88 7.81 -1.70
N PRO A 207 4.92 8.36 -2.45
CA PRO A 207 4.82 9.79 -2.66
C PRO A 207 4.79 10.53 -1.31
N GLY A 208 5.77 11.40 -1.06
CA GLY A 208 5.88 12.19 0.17
C GLY A 208 7.06 11.85 1.07
N LEU A 209 7.80 10.76 0.82
CA LEU A 209 9.07 10.47 1.50
C LEU A 209 10.26 10.95 0.67
N VAL A 210 10.44 12.28 0.59
CA VAL A 210 11.55 12.95 -0.13
C VAL A 210 12.85 12.97 0.72
N GLY A 211 12.98 12.03 1.66
CA GLY A 211 14.05 12.06 2.67
C GLY A 211 15.34 11.37 2.23
N GLU A 212 15.25 10.32 1.41
CA GLU A 212 16.43 9.60 0.95
C GLU A 212 17.01 10.27 -0.30
N ASP A 213 18.24 10.78 -0.18
CA ASP A 213 19.03 11.27 -1.32
C ASP A 213 19.96 10.14 -1.82
N PRO A 214 19.60 9.44 -2.91
CA PRO A 214 20.46 8.41 -3.51
C PRO A 214 21.78 8.99 -4.00
N GLU A 215 21.81 10.30 -4.29
CA GLU A 215 22.96 11.02 -4.83
C GLU A 215 23.81 11.67 -3.72
N SER A 216 23.55 11.34 -2.46
CA SER A 216 24.23 11.92 -1.28
C SER A 216 25.75 11.84 -1.35
N LYS A 217 26.30 10.74 -1.88
CA LYS A 217 27.75 10.56 -2.09
C LYS A 217 28.30 11.56 -3.11
N ASN A 218 27.60 11.73 -4.24
CA ASN A 218 28.02 12.65 -5.29
C ASN A 218 27.83 14.12 -4.86
N ARG A 219 26.79 14.43 -4.07
CA ARG A 219 26.65 15.74 -3.42
C ARG A 219 27.82 16.03 -2.48
N LEU A 220 28.22 15.06 -1.66
CA LEU A 220 29.35 15.22 -0.75
C LEU A 220 30.67 15.42 -1.50
N LEU A 221 30.88 14.71 -2.61
CA LEU A 221 32.05 14.89 -3.47
C LEU A 221 32.11 16.32 -4.02
N ARG A 222 31.00 16.84 -4.58
CA ARG A 222 30.91 18.22 -5.07
C ARG A 222 31.17 19.25 -3.96
N GLN A 223 30.62 19.04 -2.77
CA GLN A 223 30.87 19.92 -1.62
C GLN A 223 32.35 19.93 -1.21
N ARG A 224 33.01 18.77 -1.28
CA ARG A 224 34.43 18.64 -0.96
C ARG A 224 35.33 19.30 -2.00
N GLU A 225 34.96 19.21 -3.28
CA GLU A 225 35.62 19.92 -4.37
C GLU A 225 35.48 21.43 -4.22
N GLN A 226 34.26 21.93 -3.98
CA GLN A 226 34.02 23.36 -3.72
C GLN A 226 34.84 23.89 -2.55
N LEU A 227 34.86 23.15 -1.42
CA LEU A 227 35.64 23.55 -0.26
C LEU A 227 37.15 23.58 -0.56
N ARG A 228 37.64 22.61 -1.34
CA ARG A 228 39.04 22.57 -1.75
C ARG A 228 39.40 23.78 -2.61
N GLU A 229 38.55 24.13 -3.58
CA GLU A 229 38.77 25.29 -4.46
C GLU A 229 38.81 26.58 -3.65
N TRP A 230 37.85 26.81 -2.75
CA TRP A 230 37.83 27.99 -1.89
C TRP A 230 39.07 28.10 -0.99
N LEU A 231 39.53 27.00 -0.41
CA LEU A 231 40.74 27.01 0.41
C LEU A 231 41.99 27.35 -0.39
N VAL A 232 42.08 26.89 -1.64
CA VAL A 232 43.19 27.22 -2.53
C VAL A 232 43.17 28.70 -2.91
N GLU A 233 42.01 29.25 -3.25
CA GLU A 233 41.84 30.68 -3.54
C GLU A 233 42.24 31.54 -2.34
N GLN A 234 41.73 31.22 -1.14
CA GLN A 234 42.05 31.95 0.08
C GLN A 234 43.55 31.91 0.43
N GLN A 235 44.21 30.77 0.24
CA GLN A 235 45.66 30.67 0.42
C GLN A 235 46.42 31.54 -0.59
N GLY A 236 45.95 31.58 -1.84
CA GLY A 236 46.50 32.43 -2.90
C GLY A 236 46.40 33.92 -2.56
N GLU A 237 45.22 34.36 -2.12
CA GLU A 237 44.97 35.74 -1.68
C GLU A 237 45.86 36.11 -0.49
N GLN A 238 45.91 35.28 0.56
CA GLN A 238 46.78 35.54 1.71
C GLN A 238 48.26 35.58 1.33
N ALA A 239 48.71 34.75 0.39
CA ALA A 239 50.08 34.79 -0.11
C ALA A 239 50.35 36.05 -0.95
N ALA A 240 49.37 36.55 -1.69
CA ALA A 240 49.45 37.83 -2.38
C ALA A 240 49.55 39.00 -1.40
N ASP A 241 48.69 39.04 -0.38
CA ASP A 241 48.71 40.06 0.67
C ASP A 241 50.03 40.07 1.44
N ARG A 242 50.55 38.89 1.81
CA ARG A 242 51.87 38.78 2.45
C ARG A 242 52.97 39.34 1.56
N ARG A 243 52.95 39.05 0.25
CA ARG A 243 53.92 39.61 -0.71
C ARG A 243 53.80 41.13 -0.81
N GLN A 244 52.58 41.67 -0.83
CA GLN A 244 52.38 43.12 -0.85
C GLN A 244 52.92 43.80 0.41
N ARG A 245 52.62 43.25 1.59
CA ARG A 245 53.15 43.77 2.87
C ARG A 245 54.67 43.77 2.90
N MET A 246 55.32 42.68 2.47
CA MET A 246 56.79 42.63 2.40
C MET A 246 57.36 43.70 1.46
N LEU A 247 56.71 43.95 0.32
CA LEU A 247 57.14 45.00 -0.61
C LEU A 247 56.94 46.41 -0.01
N GLU A 248 55.86 46.63 0.73
CA GLU A 248 55.60 47.88 1.45
C GLU A 248 56.60 48.11 2.57
N GLU A 249 56.91 47.07 3.35
CA GLU A 249 57.94 47.09 4.40
C GLU A 249 59.31 47.42 3.81
N GLN A 250 59.71 46.75 2.73
CA GLN A 250 60.97 47.06 2.02
C GLN A 250 61.01 48.50 1.51
N ARG A 251 59.90 49.04 1.00
CA ARG A 251 59.81 50.45 0.59
C ARG A 251 59.96 51.38 1.79
N ALA A 252 59.30 51.08 2.90
CA ALA A 252 59.41 51.87 4.13
C ALA A 252 60.82 51.80 4.74
N GLU A 253 61.50 50.66 4.66
CA GLU A 253 62.91 50.52 5.04
C GLU A 253 63.84 51.37 4.17
N ARG A 254 63.64 51.36 2.84
CA ARG A 254 64.42 52.22 1.93
C ARG A 254 64.24 53.70 2.25
N ILE A 255 62.99 54.14 2.43
CA ILE A 255 62.70 55.54 2.78
C ILE A 255 63.36 55.90 4.12
N ARG A 256 63.30 55.01 5.13
CA ARG A 256 63.97 55.25 6.43
C ARG A 256 65.48 55.39 6.27
N ALA A 257 66.12 54.49 5.52
CA ALA A 257 67.55 54.58 5.24
C ALA A 257 67.93 55.88 4.50
N GLU A 258 67.15 56.28 3.49
CA GLU A 258 67.35 57.54 2.77
C GLU A 258 67.22 58.77 3.71
N MET A 259 66.28 58.74 4.66
CA MET A 259 66.14 59.81 5.65
C MET A 259 67.29 59.83 6.66
N ASP A 260 67.78 58.67 7.09
CA ASP A 260 68.95 58.56 7.98
C ASP A 260 70.22 59.08 7.29
N ASP A 261 70.43 58.73 6.01
CA ASP A 261 71.54 59.23 5.20
C ASP A 261 71.47 60.76 5.04
N LEU A 262 70.27 61.29 4.76
CA LEU A 262 70.05 62.74 4.68
C LEU A 262 70.34 63.42 6.02
N ALA A 263 69.91 62.83 7.14
CA ALA A 263 70.16 63.37 8.46
C ALA A 263 71.66 63.40 8.79
N GLN A 264 72.40 62.34 8.46
CA GLN A 264 73.86 62.27 8.62
C GLN A 264 74.57 63.33 7.76
N HIS A 265 74.11 63.54 6.52
CA HIS A 265 74.65 64.56 5.64
C HIS A 265 74.43 65.97 6.20
N LEU A 266 73.19 66.28 6.65
CA LEU A 266 72.87 67.56 7.27
C LEU A 266 73.66 67.80 8.56
N GLN A 267 73.85 66.78 9.38
CA GLN A 267 74.68 66.87 10.58
C GLN A 267 76.14 67.17 10.24
N SER A 268 76.69 66.54 9.20
CA SER A 268 78.06 66.78 8.74
C SER A 268 78.25 68.23 8.27
N LEU A 269 77.33 68.74 7.46
CA LEU A 269 77.32 70.15 7.02
C LEU A 269 77.18 71.13 8.20
N GLU A 270 76.33 70.82 9.18
CA GLU A 270 76.20 71.64 10.38
C GLU A 270 77.50 71.67 11.19
N MET A 271 78.15 70.51 11.36
CA MET A 271 79.44 70.41 12.05
C MET A 271 80.54 71.18 11.31
N GLU A 272 80.57 71.14 9.98
CA GLU A 272 81.46 71.97 9.17
C GLU A 272 81.19 73.46 9.38
N ARG A 273 79.92 73.89 9.37
CA ARG A 273 79.53 75.27 9.64
C ARG A 273 79.95 75.72 11.05
N ARG A 274 79.72 74.90 12.07
CA ARG A 274 80.16 75.20 13.45
C ARG A 274 81.68 75.29 13.55
N ARG A 275 82.43 74.47 12.81
CA ARG A 275 83.90 74.55 12.75
C ARG A 275 84.36 75.85 12.10
N THR A 276 83.77 76.25 10.96
CA THR A 276 84.15 77.51 10.28
C THR A 276 83.79 78.72 11.13
N GLU A 277 82.62 78.72 11.79
CA GLU A 277 82.23 79.74 12.77
C GLU A 277 83.21 79.79 13.96
N ALA A 278 83.63 78.65 14.50
CA ALA A 278 84.60 78.58 15.58
C ALA A 278 85.99 79.10 15.17
N VAL A 279 86.43 78.81 13.94
CA VAL A 279 87.69 79.35 13.39
C VAL A 279 87.58 80.86 13.19
N ALA A 280 86.50 81.36 12.59
CA ALA A 280 86.28 82.79 12.37
C ALA A 280 86.20 83.57 13.70
N THR A 281 85.53 83.03 14.72
CA THR A 281 85.49 83.64 16.07
C THR A 281 86.85 83.62 16.74
N LYS A 282 87.63 82.54 16.60
CA LYS A 282 89.02 82.48 17.10
C LYS A 282 89.90 83.55 16.43
N GLU A 283 89.83 83.68 15.11
CA GLU A 283 90.58 84.69 14.35
C GLU A 283 90.17 86.12 14.76
N PHE A 284 88.87 86.38 14.89
CA PHE A 284 88.37 87.67 15.39
C PHE A 284 88.87 87.98 16.80
N ASN A 285 88.85 87.00 17.71
CA ASN A 285 89.35 87.17 19.07
C ASN A 285 90.86 87.45 19.10
N LEU A 286 91.65 86.75 18.26
CA LEU A 286 93.08 87.03 18.11
C LEU A 286 93.33 88.45 17.62
N ALA A 287 92.62 88.89 16.58
CA ALA A 287 92.69 90.26 16.07
C ALA A 287 92.31 91.29 17.15
N LYS A 288 91.28 91.01 17.97
CA LYS A 288 90.88 91.86 19.10
C LYS A 288 91.93 91.92 20.21
N ILE A 289 92.60 90.80 20.52
CA ILE A 289 93.69 90.78 21.50
C ILE A 289 94.87 91.60 20.98
N GLU A 290 95.25 91.46 19.72
CA GLU A 290 96.30 92.26 19.09
C GLU A 290 95.95 93.76 19.12
N GLU A 291 94.72 94.13 18.76
CA GLU A 291 94.21 95.50 18.86
C GLU A 291 94.28 96.02 20.31
N LYS A 292 93.85 95.22 21.29
CA LYS A 292 93.92 95.58 22.71
C LYS A 292 95.36 95.75 23.19
N ARG A 293 96.29 94.87 22.78
CA ARG A 293 97.72 95.00 23.12
C ARG A 293 98.32 96.29 22.54
N ARG A 294 97.93 96.69 21.33
CA ARG A 294 98.31 97.99 20.77
C ARG A 294 97.75 99.15 21.62
N ARG A 295 96.47 99.11 21.99
CA ARG A 295 95.84 100.13 22.86
C ARG A 295 96.45 100.17 24.27
N GLU A 296 96.78 99.03 24.85
CA GLU A 296 97.44 98.95 26.17
C GLU A 296 98.87 99.48 26.11
N GLN A 297 99.61 99.24 25.03
CA GLN A 297 100.90 99.90 24.79
C GLN A 297 100.75 101.42 24.69
N GLU A 298 99.65 101.91 24.08
CA GLU A 298 99.31 103.33 24.02
C GLU A 298 98.85 103.90 25.40
N CYS A 299 98.08 103.15 26.21
CA CYS A 299 97.57 103.59 27.53
C CYS A 299 98.56 103.43 28.69
N ASN A 300 99.43 102.41 28.69
CA ASN A 300 100.49 102.24 29.69
C ASN A 300 101.62 103.29 29.52
N ALA A 301 101.68 103.95 28.37
CA ALA A 301 102.46 105.17 28.21
C ALA A 301 101.81 106.39 28.93
N HIS A 302 100.54 106.31 29.34
CA HIS A 302 99.77 107.44 29.87
C HIS A 302 99.47 107.37 31.38
N ASN A 303 99.39 106.19 32.01
CA ASN A 303 98.95 106.04 33.41
C ASN A 303 100.00 105.36 34.33
N GLY A 304 101.17 105.99 34.43
CA GLY A 304 102.24 105.63 35.36
C GLY A 304 102.47 106.67 36.46
N ALA A 305 101.40 107.25 37.02
CA ALA A 305 101.46 108.11 38.19
C ALA A 305 100.20 107.96 39.05
N ASP A 306 100.44 107.84 40.36
CA ASP A 306 99.52 108.01 41.49
C ASP A 306 98.68 106.80 41.97
N ALA A 307 99.27 106.12 42.95
CA ALA A 307 98.59 105.34 43.97
C ALA A 307 98.15 106.24 45.14
N THR A 308 96.92 106.13 45.64
CA THR A 308 96.58 105.87 47.08
C THR A 308 95.08 106.00 47.40
N ASN A 309 94.63 105.06 48.26
CA ASN A 309 93.52 105.09 49.24
C ASN A 309 92.05 105.20 48.81
N GLN A 310 91.24 104.17 49.15
CA GLN A 310 90.26 104.25 50.25
C GLN A 310 89.62 102.90 50.62
N GLN A 311 89.16 102.84 51.88
CA GLN A 311 88.89 101.69 52.74
C GLN A 311 87.43 101.22 52.79
N LEU A 312 87.27 99.91 53.06
CA LEU A 312 86.27 99.20 53.91
C LEU A 312 84.75 99.29 53.61
N THR A 313 84.07 98.13 53.55
CA THR A 313 82.91 97.73 54.40
C THR A 313 82.61 96.21 54.17
N GLY A 314 82.22 95.48 55.23
CA GLY A 314 82.07 94.01 55.27
C GLY A 314 80.67 93.46 54.94
N GLY A 315 80.55 92.11 54.87
CA GLY A 315 79.25 91.41 54.94
C GLY A 315 79.10 90.00 54.30
N TYR A 316 79.09 88.95 55.15
CA TYR A 316 78.29 87.69 55.12
C TYR A 316 78.42 86.54 54.05
N VAL A 317 78.95 85.39 54.52
CA VAL A 317 78.56 83.94 54.47
C VAL A 317 77.95 83.26 53.22
N LYS A 318 78.59 82.15 52.75
CA LYS A 318 77.97 80.81 52.48
C LYS A 318 79.03 79.72 52.16
N PRO A 319 79.03 78.54 52.81
CA PRO A 319 79.87 77.40 52.43
C PRO A 319 79.08 76.36 51.61
N THR A 320 79.60 75.93 50.45
CA THR A 320 79.03 74.85 49.65
C THR A 320 79.74 73.51 49.93
N LEU A 321 78.93 72.54 50.33
CA LEU A 321 79.25 71.16 50.63
C LEU A 321 79.01 70.29 49.38
N GLY A 322 79.87 69.30 49.10
CA GLY A 322 79.48 68.12 48.32
C GLY A 322 80.47 67.66 47.25
N LEU A 323 81.43 66.80 47.63
CA LEU A 323 82.08 65.87 46.72
C LEU A 323 81.55 64.46 47.04
N VAL A 324 80.58 63.99 46.26
CA VAL A 324 80.02 62.64 46.34
C VAL A 324 80.73 61.79 45.28
N GLY A 325 81.47 60.78 45.73
CA GLY A 325 81.98 59.70 44.88
C GLY A 325 80.89 58.66 44.54
N PRO A 326 81.15 57.77 43.57
CA PRO A 326 80.13 56.88 42.98
C PRO A 326 79.61 55.82 43.98
N PRO A 327 78.29 55.54 44.04
CA PRO A 327 77.73 54.60 45.01
C PRO A 327 77.87 53.15 44.53
N GLY A 328 78.31 52.22 45.39
CA GLY A 328 78.25 50.80 45.02
C GLY A 328 78.84 49.76 45.97
N LEU A 329 79.66 50.10 46.97
CA LEU A 329 80.33 49.08 47.80
C LEU A 329 80.33 49.44 49.30
N CYS A 330 79.19 49.21 49.96
CA CYS A 330 79.09 49.03 51.42
C CYS A 330 77.91 48.10 51.75
N PRO A 331 78.15 46.81 52.06
CA PRO A 331 77.12 45.82 52.39
C PRO A 331 76.41 46.00 53.75
N SER A 332 76.71 47.04 54.55
CA SER A 332 76.08 47.26 55.86
C SER A 332 74.94 48.29 55.88
N CYS A 333 74.54 48.80 54.71
CA CYS A 333 73.48 49.80 54.57
C CYS A 333 72.26 49.28 53.78
N ASP A 334 71.90 48.00 53.91
CA ASP A 334 70.66 47.44 53.34
C ASP A 334 69.42 47.79 54.20
N ARG A 335 69.22 49.09 54.42
CA ARG A 335 67.89 49.70 54.52
C ARG A 335 67.79 50.67 53.36
N ARG A 336 67.53 50.15 52.17
CA ARG A 336 67.14 51.00 51.04
C ARG A 336 65.69 51.40 51.28
N ASP A 337 65.45 52.68 51.54
CA ASP A 337 64.15 53.26 51.21
C ASP A 337 63.93 53.04 49.70
N PRO A 338 62.72 52.65 49.25
CA PRO A 338 62.44 52.47 47.83
C PRO A 338 62.89 53.70 47.03
N PRO A 339 63.58 53.53 45.88
CA PRO A 339 64.10 54.66 45.10
C PRO A 339 63.00 55.44 44.37
N GLU A 340 61.73 55.06 44.54
CA GLU A 340 60.57 55.76 44.01
C GLU A 340 60.09 56.75 45.05
N ASP A 341 60.05 58.04 44.66
CA ASP A 341 59.46 59.10 45.47
C ASP A 341 58.07 58.65 45.92
N LEU A 342 57.80 58.59 47.23
CA LEU A 342 56.57 58.05 47.80
C LEU A 342 55.31 58.66 47.15
N GLN A 343 55.43 59.88 46.63
CA GLN A 343 54.41 60.56 45.85
C GLN A 343 54.03 59.83 44.56
N GLN A 344 54.98 59.26 43.82
CA GLN A 344 54.74 58.51 42.59
C GLN A 344 54.00 57.19 42.86
N VAL A 345 54.37 56.50 43.95
CA VAL A 345 53.68 55.28 44.40
C VAL A 345 52.23 55.60 44.79
N ILE A 346 52.01 56.70 45.53
CA ILE A 346 50.67 57.15 45.90
C ILE A 346 49.84 57.54 44.66
N GLN A 347 50.44 58.19 43.67
CA GLN A 347 49.77 58.53 42.40
C GLN A 347 49.39 57.28 41.61
N PHE A 348 50.29 56.29 41.53
CA PHE A 348 50.04 55.03 40.85
C PHE A 348 48.93 54.22 41.53
N GLN A 349 48.91 54.18 42.87
CA GLN A 349 47.82 53.55 43.63
C GLN A 349 46.48 54.24 43.39
N LYS A 350 46.44 55.58 43.32
CA LYS A 350 45.22 56.32 42.96
C LYS A 350 44.74 55.98 41.56
N TYR A 351 45.65 55.90 40.58
CA TYR A 351 45.33 55.49 39.22
C TYR A 351 44.76 54.07 39.19
N GLN A 352 45.35 53.10 39.92
CA GLN A 352 44.81 51.74 40.01
C GLN A 352 43.39 51.69 40.60
N ILE A 353 43.09 52.53 41.60
CA ILE A 353 41.75 52.64 42.18
C ILE A 353 40.76 53.19 41.16
N GLU A 354 41.14 54.21 40.39
CA GLU A 354 40.30 54.80 39.34
C GLU A 354 40.06 53.83 38.19
N GLU A 355 41.09 53.11 37.75
CA GLU A 355 40.99 52.11 36.69
C GLU A 355 40.10 50.94 37.11
N LYS A 356 40.24 50.45 38.35
CA LYS A 356 39.35 49.41 38.90
C LYS A 356 37.90 49.88 38.94
N LYS A 357 37.63 51.13 39.31
CA LYS A 357 36.27 51.71 39.29
C LYS A 357 35.71 51.79 37.86
N ARG A 358 36.52 52.12 36.86
CA ARG A 358 36.11 52.12 35.45
C ARG A 358 35.72 50.72 34.97
N ILE A 359 36.55 49.72 35.28
CA ILE A 359 36.30 48.32 34.93
C ILE A 359 35.01 47.81 35.61
N GLU A 360 34.80 48.12 36.90
CA GLU A 360 33.58 47.74 37.61
C GLU A 360 32.33 48.39 37.00
N PHE A 361 32.42 49.65 36.56
CA PHE A 361 31.32 50.32 35.88
C PHE A 361 31.02 49.72 34.51
N GLU A 362 32.05 49.36 33.74
CA GLU A 362 31.89 48.69 32.46
C GLU A 362 31.24 47.31 32.62
N LYS A 363 31.70 46.51 33.58
CA LYS A 363 31.08 45.21 33.92
C LYS A 363 29.60 45.35 34.26
N LYS A 364 29.23 46.33 35.08
CA LYS A 364 27.80 46.60 35.39
C LYS A 364 26.99 46.92 34.14
N ARG A 365 27.55 47.69 33.20
CA ARG A 365 26.87 47.97 31.92
C ARG A 365 26.73 46.72 31.06
N GLU A 366 27.71 45.83 31.06
CA GLU A 366 27.64 44.55 30.36
C GLU A 366 26.59 43.63 30.99
N GLU A 367 26.56 43.52 32.32
CA GLU A 367 25.54 42.78 33.07
C GLU A 367 24.13 43.30 32.75
N GLU A 368 23.91 44.62 32.81
CA GLU A 368 22.61 45.23 32.45
C GLU A 368 22.20 44.94 31.00
N ARG A 369 23.14 44.92 30.06
CA ARG A 369 22.87 44.55 28.66
C ARG A 369 22.48 43.09 28.56
N HIS A 370 23.20 42.22 29.27
CA HIS A 370 22.93 40.79 29.30
C HIS A 370 21.53 40.52 29.90
N ASP A 371 21.19 41.18 30.99
CA ASP A 371 19.87 41.07 31.64
C ASP A 371 18.73 41.50 30.72
N ARG A 372 18.92 42.58 29.94
CA ARG A 372 17.93 43.00 28.93
C ARG A 372 17.70 41.92 27.88
N VAL A 373 18.79 41.34 27.34
CA VAL A 373 18.71 40.26 26.34
C VAL A 373 18.02 39.03 26.93
N LEU A 374 18.32 38.67 28.18
CA LEU A 374 17.65 37.58 28.88
C LEU A 374 16.14 37.83 29.02
N VAL A 375 15.74 39.02 29.46
CA VAL A 375 14.31 39.38 29.60
C VAL A 375 13.60 39.37 28.25
N ASP A 376 14.22 39.92 27.20
CA ASP A 376 13.62 39.95 25.87
C ASP A 376 13.50 38.54 25.27
N SER A 377 14.51 37.69 25.46
CA SER A 377 14.47 36.29 25.03
C SER A 377 13.38 35.50 25.76
N ALA A 378 13.23 35.70 27.08
CA ALA A 378 12.17 35.08 27.87
C ALA A 378 10.77 35.53 27.44
N ARG A 379 10.61 36.83 27.12
CA ARG A 379 9.35 37.36 26.57
C ARG A 379 9.03 36.75 25.21
N ALA A 380 10.02 36.65 24.32
CA ALA A 380 9.84 36.03 23.00
C ALA A 380 9.45 34.54 23.13
N ALA A 381 10.10 33.80 24.02
CA ALA A 381 9.78 32.40 24.28
C ALA A 381 8.33 32.22 24.78
N LEU A 382 7.87 33.05 25.72
CA LEU A 382 6.49 33.02 26.21
C LEU A 382 5.45 33.35 25.12
N LEU A 383 5.77 34.25 24.19
CA LEU A 383 4.88 34.56 23.06
C LEU A 383 4.76 33.39 22.10
N LEU A 384 5.87 32.71 21.80
CA LEU A 384 5.89 31.50 20.96
C LEU A 384 5.10 30.36 21.62
N GLU A 385 5.28 30.14 22.92
CA GLU A 385 4.53 29.12 23.67
C GLU A 385 3.02 29.40 23.63
N ARG A 386 2.60 30.66 23.82
CA ARG A 386 1.19 31.06 23.70
C ARG A 386 0.64 30.84 22.30
N GLN A 387 1.42 31.12 21.26
CA GLN A 387 1.01 30.86 19.88
C GLN A 387 0.83 29.36 19.63
N GLN A 388 1.79 28.54 20.07
CA GLN A 388 1.71 27.08 19.97
C GLN A 388 0.50 26.53 20.74
N ALA A 389 0.23 27.03 21.94
CA ALA A 389 -0.94 26.64 22.72
C ALA A 389 -2.27 26.99 22.02
N LYS A 390 -2.35 28.12 21.31
CA LYS A 390 -3.53 28.49 20.51
C LYS A 390 -3.73 27.54 19.33
N LEU A 391 -2.66 27.21 18.60
CA LEU A 391 -2.71 26.26 17.48
C LEU A 391 -3.13 24.86 17.97
N ASN A 392 -2.55 24.39 19.08
CA ASN A 392 -2.90 23.11 19.68
C ASN A 392 -4.38 23.07 20.11
N ARG A 393 -4.92 24.17 20.66
CA ARG A 393 -6.36 24.27 20.98
C ARG A 393 -7.23 24.20 19.74
N GLN A 394 -6.83 24.82 18.63
CA GLN A 394 -7.56 24.74 17.36
C GLN A 394 -7.55 23.32 16.80
N LEU A 395 -6.38 22.66 16.81
CA LEU A 395 -6.24 21.28 16.35
C LEU A 395 -7.09 20.32 17.18
N ARG A 396 -7.09 20.47 18.51
CA ARG A 396 -7.95 19.67 19.40
C ARG A 396 -9.44 19.85 19.07
N ARG A 397 -9.90 21.09 18.88
CA ARG A 397 -11.29 21.36 18.48
C ARG A 397 -11.65 20.70 17.15
N GLN A 398 -10.74 20.71 16.17
CA GLN A 398 -10.96 20.04 14.89
C GLN A 398 -11.07 18.52 15.10
N LEU A 399 -10.15 17.92 15.85
CA LEU A 399 -10.19 16.49 16.18
C LEU A 399 -11.48 16.10 16.93
N ASP A 400 -11.89 16.90 17.90
CA ASP A 400 -13.12 16.67 18.65
C ASP A 400 -14.34 16.73 17.71
N SER A 401 -14.39 17.71 16.80
CA SER A 401 -15.48 17.80 15.81
C SER A 401 -15.53 16.61 14.85
N THR A 402 -14.36 16.12 14.40
CA THR A 402 -14.29 14.92 13.56
C THR A 402 -14.69 13.66 14.32
N ASN A 403 -14.27 13.54 15.58
CA ASN A 403 -14.59 12.40 16.43
C ASN A 403 -16.09 12.32 16.73
N VAL A 404 -16.74 13.47 16.96
CA VAL A 404 -18.20 13.53 17.09
C VAL A 404 -18.90 13.05 15.81
N GLY A 405 -18.46 13.52 14.64
CA GLY A 405 -19.02 13.08 13.36
C GLY A 405 -18.84 11.59 13.09
N LEU A 406 -17.67 11.04 13.41
CA LEU A 406 -17.39 9.61 13.31
C LEU A 406 -18.23 8.78 14.30
N ALA A 407 -18.38 9.25 15.54
CA ALA A 407 -19.19 8.58 16.54
C ALA A 407 -20.68 8.55 16.15
N GLU A 408 -21.21 9.64 15.57
CA GLU A 408 -22.56 9.66 15.02
C GLU A 408 -22.72 8.69 13.84
N ALA A 409 -21.75 8.67 12.92
CA ALA A 409 -21.77 7.74 11.78
C ALA A 409 -21.76 6.28 12.25
N HIS A 410 -20.93 5.95 13.24
CA HIS A 410 -20.87 4.62 13.83
C HIS A 410 -22.22 4.23 14.48
N LYS A 411 -22.80 5.12 15.29
CA LYS A 411 -24.12 4.90 15.90
C LYS A 411 -25.21 4.68 14.84
N ARG A 412 -25.20 5.45 13.76
CA ARG A 412 -26.15 5.27 12.64
C ARG A 412 -25.96 3.90 11.99
N GLN A 413 -24.72 3.49 11.72
CA GLN A 413 -24.42 2.19 11.14
C GLN A 413 -24.83 1.02 12.05
N GLU A 414 -24.58 1.10 13.35
CA GLU A 414 -25.03 0.11 14.33
C GLU A 414 -26.56 0.03 14.40
N SER A 415 -27.25 1.18 14.36
CA SER A 415 -28.72 1.21 14.36
C SER A 415 -29.35 0.72 13.05
N ALA A 416 -28.65 0.89 11.93
CA ALA A 416 -29.07 0.46 10.60
C ALA A 416 -28.66 -0.98 10.27
N SER A 417 -27.79 -1.58 11.08
CA SER A 417 -27.47 -3.00 10.98
C SER A 417 -28.72 -3.79 11.36
N GLU A 418 -29.45 -4.24 10.35
CA GLU A 418 -30.63 -5.08 10.52
C GLU A 418 -30.23 -6.32 11.32
N ARG A 419 -30.68 -6.39 12.58
CA ARG A 419 -30.68 -7.66 13.33
C ARG A 419 -31.44 -8.66 12.47
N GLY A 420 -30.81 -9.79 12.14
CA GLY A 420 -31.37 -10.79 11.24
C GLY A 420 -32.85 -11.04 11.54
N ARG A 421 -33.72 -10.62 10.63
CA ARG A 421 -35.15 -10.88 10.72
C ARG A 421 -35.35 -12.35 10.37
N ILE A 422 -35.81 -13.12 11.34
CA ILE A 422 -36.32 -14.46 11.08
C ILE A 422 -37.70 -14.24 10.44
N ASP A 423 -37.80 -14.61 9.17
CA ASP A 423 -39.03 -14.49 8.38
C ASP A 423 -40.01 -15.62 8.74
N ASP A 424 -41.32 -15.38 8.63
CA ASP A 424 -42.34 -16.38 9.03
C ASP A 424 -42.26 -17.69 8.20
N SER A 425 -41.63 -17.60 7.02
CA SER A 425 -41.23 -18.74 6.18
C SER A 425 -40.25 -19.69 6.87
N PHE A 426 -39.41 -19.21 7.78
CA PHE A 426 -38.51 -20.03 8.58
C PHE A 426 -39.27 -20.97 9.51
N PHE A 427 -40.29 -20.45 10.22
CA PHE A 427 -41.11 -21.24 11.14
C PHE A 427 -42.01 -22.24 10.41
N SER A 428 -42.41 -21.92 9.18
CA SER A 428 -43.23 -22.79 8.33
C SER A 428 -42.48 -24.05 7.87
N ASN A 429 -41.15 -24.10 7.98
CA ASN A 429 -40.36 -25.28 7.64
C ASN A 429 -40.38 -26.35 8.75
N PHE A 430 -40.79 -25.99 9.97
CA PHE A 430 -40.91 -26.92 11.09
C PHE A 430 -42.25 -27.66 11.03
N ASN A 431 -42.27 -28.94 11.40
CA ASN A 431 -43.46 -29.81 11.41
C ASN A 431 -44.11 -30.06 10.02
N THR A 432 -43.37 -29.88 8.94
CA THR A 432 -43.85 -30.16 7.56
C THR A 432 -43.89 -31.65 7.22
N CYS A 433 -43.33 -32.52 8.07
CA CYS A 433 -43.33 -33.96 7.89
C CYS A 433 -43.92 -34.64 9.12
N SER A 434 -44.83 -35.60 8.92
CA SER A 434 -45.58 -36.32 9.96
C SER A 434 -44.77 -37.43 10.66
N ARG A 435 -43.44 -37.34 10.67
CA ARG A 435 -42.56 -38.44 11.05
C ARG A 435 -42.10 -38.37 12.49
#